data_AF-A0A7X9L7K2-F1
#
_entry.id   AF-A0A7X9L7K2-F1
#
_cell.length_a   1.000
_cell.length_b   1.000
_cell.length_c   1.000
_cell.angle_alpha   90.00
_cell.angle_beta   90.00
_cell.angle_gamma   90.00
#
_symmetry.space_group_name_H-M   'P 1'
#
loop_
_entity.id
_entity.type
_entity.pdbx_description
1 polymer ?
#
loop_
_entity_poly.entity_id
_entity_poly.type
_entity_poly.pdbx_seq_one_letter_code
_entity_poly.pdbx_strand_id
1 'polypeptide(L)' 'DTKTLDVHVKRLRAKVETDPADPRLLVTVRGLGYKFEA' A
#
# COMPACT_ATOMS: atom_id res chain seq x y z
N ASP A 1 11.96 -4.27 11.31
CA ASP A 1 10.71 -3.50 11.45
C ASP A 1 9.79 -3.44 10.22
N THR A 2 9.71 -4.49 9.40
CA THR A 2 8.80 -4.52 8.24
C THR A 2 7.32 -4.61 8.64
N LYS A 3 7.00 -5.18 9.81
CA LYS A 3 5.61 -5.23 10.33
C LYS A 3 4.99 -3.85 10.55
N THR A 4 5.81 -2.86 10.91
CA THR A 4 5.34 -1.49 11.18
C THR A 4 4.98 -0.79 9.87
N LEU A 5 5.77 -1.00 8.82
CA LEU A 5 5.49 -0.48 7.47
C LEU A 5 4.15 -0.98 6.92
N ASP A 6 3.86 -2.27 7.07
CA ASP A 6 2.62 -2.86 6.55
C ASP A 6 1.37 -2.23 7.18
N VAL A 7 1.42 -1.91 8.48
CA VAL A 7 0.33 -1.21 9.19
C VAL A 7 0.14 0.19 8.65
N HIS A 8 1.23 0.94 8.44
CA HIS A 8 1.16 2.28 7.89
C HIS A 8 0.67 2.28 6.45
N VAL A 9 1.15 1.35 5.61
CA VAL A 9 0.70 1.15 4.24
C VAL A 9 -0.80 0.83 4.20
N LYS A 10 -1.28 -0.06 5.06
CA LYS A 10 -2.70 -0.41 5.14
C LYS A 10 -3.57 0.79 5.51
N ARG A 11 -3.14 1.58 6.50
CA ARG A 11 -3.84 2.82 6.91
C ARG A 11 -3.82 3.88 5.82
N LEU A 12 -2.72 3.98 5.06
CA LEU A 12 -2.60 4.90 3.95
C LEU A 12 -3.54 4.50 2.82
N ARG A 13 -3.54 3.23 2.40
CA ARG A 13 -4.47 2.68 1.40
C ARG A 13 -5.93 2.97 1.76
N ALA A 14 -6.32 2.75 3.01
CA ALA A 14 -7.68 3.04 3.46
C ALA A 14 -8.09 4.53 3.36
N LYS A 15 -7.14 5.46 3.23
CA LYS A 15 -7.40 6.90 3.08
C LYS A 15 -7.30 7.39 1.63
N VAL A 16 -6.40 6.82 0.84
CA VAL A 16 -6.10 7.29 -0.52
C VAL A 16 -6.78 6.45 -1.61
N GLU A 17 -7.00 5.16 -1.37
CA GLU A 17 -7.65 4.27 -2.32
C GLU A 17 -9.16 4.33 -2.13
N THR A 18 -9.90 4.24 -3.24
CA THR A 18 -11.35 4.10 -3.20
C THR A 18 -11.78 2.71 -2.75
N ASP A 19 -11.03 1.67 -3.15
CA ASP A 19 -11.19 0.29 -2.69
C ASP A 19 -9.85 -0.24 -2.13
N PRO A 20 -9.75 -0.49 -0.81
CA PRO A 20 -8.53 -1.04 -0.22
C PRO A 20 -8.19 -2.47 -0.68
N ALA A 21 -9.16 -3.20 -1.23
CA ALA A 21 -8.98 -4.56 -1.74
C ALA A 21 -8.37 -4.58 -3.15
N ASP A 22 -8.54 -3.51 -3.93
CA ASP A 22 -7.95 -3.30 -5.25
C ASP A 22 -7.08 -2.02 -5.25
N PRO A 23 -5.90 -2.04 -4.61
CA PRO A 23 -5.05 -0.86 -4.50
C PRO A 23 -4.45 -0.50 -5.86
N ARG A 24 -4.81 0.66 -6.39
CA ARG A 24 -4.33 1.16 -7.70
C ARG A 24 -3.23 2.19 -7.55
N LEU A 25 -3.30 3.02 -6.51
CA LEU A 25 -2.30 4.05 -6.25
C LEU A 25 -1.07 3.48 -5.55
N LEU A 26 -1.24 2.54 -4.63
CA LEU A 26 -0.15 2.04 -3.80
C LEU A 26 -0.03 0.52 -3.90
N VAL A 27 0.70 0.05 -4.91
CA VAL A 27 0.82 -1.35 -5.30
C VAL A 27 2.00 -2.03 -4.58
N THR A 28 1.80 -3.24 -4.07
CA THR A 28 2.90 -4.05 -3.51
C THR A 28 3.57 -4.85 -4.62
N VAL A 29 4.84 -4.58 -4.87
CA VAL A 29 5.68 -5.36 -5.78
C VAL A 29 6.48 -6.37 -4.96
N ARG A 30 6.11 -7.65 -5.03
CA ARG A 30 6.81 -8.72 -4.31
C ARG A 30 8.29 -8.76 -4.70
N GLY A 31 9.18 -8.75 -3.70
CA GLY A 31 10.63 -8.74 -3.90
C GLY A 31 11.25 -7.36 -4.15
N LEU A 32 10.44 -6.31 -4.33
CA LEU A 32 10.90 -4.94 -4.54
C LEU A 32 10.44 -3.98 -3.43
N GLY A 33 9.19 -4.11 -2.97
CA GLY A 33 8.60 -3.24 -1.96
C GLY A 33 7.24 -2.67 -2.39
N TYR A 34 7.06 -1.37 -2.21
CA TYR A 34 5.81 -0.65 -2.51
C TYR A 34 6.05 0.37 -3.61
N LYS A 35 5.17 0.42 -4.60
CA LYS A 35 5.20 1.39 -5.70
C LYS A 35 4.00 2.31 -5.57
N PHE A 36 4.24 3.61 -5.72
CA PHE A 36 3.19 4.60 -5.87
C PHE A 36 2.98 4.88 -7.36
N GLU A 37 1.77 4.66 -7.87
CA GLU A 37 1.33 5.05 -9.21
C GLU A 37 0.29 6.16 -9.06
N ALA A 38 0.48 7.27 -9.79
CA ALA A 38 -0.34 8.47 -9.72
C ALA A 38 -0.88 8.81 -11.10
#